data_AF-A0A840FEM6-F1
#
_entry.id   AF-A0A840FEM6-F1
#
_cell.length_a   1.000
_cell.length_b   1.000
_cell.length_c   1.000
_cell.angle_alpha   90.00
_cell.angle_beta   90.00
_cell.angle_gamma   90.00
#
_symmetry.space_group_name_H-M   'P 1'
#
loop_
_entity.id
_entity.type
_entity.pdbx_description
1 polymer ?
#
loop_
_entity_poly.entity_id
_entity_poly.type
_entity_poly.pdbx_seq_one_letter_code
_entity_poly.pdbx_strand_id
1 'polypeptide(L)'
;MILLLLLTAAAGGQVDKFESRKPVADYVTSRKLEDVERCLIRFGSPPQVYRQPDLPDDAIIVWPASGIPVGNAAARVDLHRETAATTRIRSWFGAKVVTDCAPRGS
;
A
#
# COMPACT_ATOMS: atom_id res chain seq x y z
N MET A 1 -37.81 -23.50 -6.13
CA MET A 1 -37.10 -22.37 -5.51
C MET A 1 -35.73 -22.85 -5.08
N ILE A 2 -34.70 -22.68 -5.91
CA ILE A 2 -33.28 -22.76 -5.51
C ILE A 2 -32.55 -21.71 -6.35
N LEU A 3 -32.27 -20.56 -5.75
CA LEU A 3 -31.44 -19.51 -6.34
C LEU A 3 -29.98 -19.92 -6.09
N LEU A 4 -29.30 -20.40 -7.13
CA LEU A 4 -27.89 -20.77 -7.07
C LEU A 4 -27.05 -19.49 -6.99
N LEU A 5 -26.64 -19.10 -5.79
CA LEU A 5 -25.65 -18.05 -5.55
C LEU A 5 -24.29 -18.53 -6.06
N LEU A 6 -23.95 -18.15 -7.29
CA LEU A 6 -22.60 -18.24 -7.83
C LEU A 6 -21.70 -17.29 -7.02
N LEU A 7 -21.08 -17.80 -5.96
CA LEU A 7 -19.94 -17.18 -5.31
C LEU A 7 -18.75 -17.26 -6.28
N THR A 8 -18.69 -16.33 -7.22
CA THR A 8 -17.46 -16.04 -7.93
C THR A 8 -16.46 -15.55 -6.89
N ALA A 9 -15.52 -16.41 -6.48
CA ALA A 9 -14.34 -15.95 -5.77
C ALA A 9 -13.68 -14.89 -6.64
N ALA A 10 -13.62 -13.64 -6.17
CA ALA A 10 -12.88 -12.59 -6.85
C ALA A 10 -11.45 -13.11 -7.02
N ALA A 11 -11.05 -13.37 -8.27
CA ALA A 11 -9.71 -13.82 -8.56
C ALA A 11 -8.75 -12.70 -8.13
N GLY A 12 -7.93 -13.00 -7.13
CA GLY A 12 -7.12 -11.98 -6.50
C GLY A 12 -6.13 -11.35 -7.48
N GLY A 13 -6.01 -10.03 -7.44
CA GLY A 13 -5.11 -9.27 -8.29
C GLY A 13 -3.64 -9.48 -7.93
N GLN A 14 -2.71 -8.96 -8.75
CA GLN A 14 -1.26 -9.00 -8.49
C GLN A 14 -0.82 -8.31 -7.18
N VAL A 15 -1.72 -7.52 -6.59
CA VAL A 15 -1.55 -6.83 -5.30
C VAL A 15 -1.91 -7.74 -4.12
N ASP A 16 -2.74 -8.76 -4.33
CA ASP A 16 -3.27 -9.62 -3.26
C ASP A 16 -2.22 -10.62 -2.76
N LYS A 17 -1.18 -10.88 -3.55
CA LYS A 17 -0.03 -11.70 -3.14
C LYS A 17 0.73 -11.11 -1.93
N PHE A 18 0.53 -9.83 -1.61
CA PHE A 18 1.11 -9.22 -0.42
C PHE A 18 0.34 -9.57 0.85
N GLU A 19 -0.95 -9.90 0.76
CA GLU A 19 -1.76 -10.30 1.92
C GLU A 19 -1.27 -11.61 2.54
N SER A 20 -0.68 -12.50 1.74
CA SER A 20 -0.06 -13.74 2.23
C SER A 20 1.37 -13.56 2.74
N ARG A 21 1.93 -12.35 2.69
CA ARG A 21 3.32 -12.06 3.10
C ARG A 21 3.33 -11.19 4.35
N LYS A 22 4.25 -11.48 5.29
CA LYS A 22 4.47 -10.59 6.43
C LYS A 22 5.07 -9.26 5.95
N PRO A 23 4.50 -8.11 6.35
CA PRO A 23 5.09 -6.81 6.03
C PRO A 23 6.44 -6.64 6.75
N VAL A 24 7.38 -5.96 6.10
CA VAL A 24 8.68 -5.60 6.69
C VAL A 24 8.56 -4.42 7.67
N ALA A 25 7.47 -3.67 7.60
CA ALA A 25 7.11 -2.64 8.56
C ALA A 25 5.59 -2.54 8.74
N ASP A 26 5.13 -2.46 9.98
CA ASP A 26 3.75 -2.14 10.36
C ASP A 26 3.81 -1.24 11.61
N TYR A 27 3.48 0.05 11.47
CA TYR A 27 3.53 1.04 12.56
C TYR A 27 2.72 2.29 12.24
N VAL A 28 2.53 3.15 13.25
CA VAL A 28 1.92 4.47 13.09
C VAL A 28 2.99 5.56 13.15
N THR A 29 2.90 6.52 12.22
CA THR A 29 3.74 7.72 12.19
C THR A 29 2.91 8.96 12.57
N SER A 30 3.58 9.98 13.11
CA SER A 30 3.01 11.31 13.36
C SER A 30 2.99 12.21 12.12
N ARG A 31 3.13 11.62 10.92
CA ARG A 31 3.01 12.30 9.63
C ARG A 31 1.62 12.09 9.04
N LYS A 32 1.13 13.13 8.36
CA LYS A 32 -0.11 13.08 7.58
C LYS A 32 0.05 12.20 6.35
N LEU A 33 -1.04 11.55 5.94
CA LEU A 33 -1.04 10.58 4.84
C LEU A 33 -0.46 11.19 3.56
N GLU A 34 -0.84 12.43 3.24
CA GLU A 34 -0.40 13.12 2.04
C GLU A 34 1.10 13.42 2.04
N ASP A 35 1.68 13.69 3.21
CA ASP A 35 3.11 13.97 3.34
C ASP A 35 3.93 12.68 3.20
N VAL A 36 3.44 11.59 3.80
CA VAL A 36 4.04 10.25 3.64
C VAL A 36 4.00 9.82 2.18
N GLU A 37 2.84 9.93 1.53
CA GLU A 37 2.68 9.58 0.11
C GLU A 37 3.62 10.40 -0.77
N ARG A 38 3.61 11.75 -0.64
CA ARG A 38 4.46 12.65 -1.44
C ARG A 38 5.94 12.35 -1.29
N CYS A 39 6.39 11.93 -0.12
CA CYS A 39 7.77 11.51 0.09
C CYS A 39 8.06 10.19 -0.63
N LEU A 40 7.22 9.17 -0.40
CA LEU A 40 7.42 7.83 -0.96
C LEU A 40 7.43 7.81 -2.48
N ILE A 41 6.52 8.53 -3.15
CA ILE A 41 6.44 8.53 -4.63
C ILE A 41 7.67 9.12 -5.33
N ARG A 42 8.55 9.81 -4.59
CA ARG A 42 9.80 10.37 -5.11
C ARG A 42 10.96 9.37 -5.06
N PHE A 43 10.77 8.18 -4.50
CA PHE A 43 11.82 7.16 -4.40
C PHE A 43 11.80 6.15 -5.55
N GLY A 44 12.95 6.01 -6.22
CA GLY A 44 13.17 5.01 -7.26
C GLY A 44 12.41 5.32 -8.55
N SER A 45 11.92 4.28 -9.21
CA SER A 45 11.02 4.42 -10.35
C SER A 45 9.63 4.88 -9.89
N PRO A 46 8.91 5.69 -10.71
CA PRO A 46 7.58 6.16 -10.34
C PRO A 46 6.64 5.00 -9.97
N PRO A 47 6.06 4.98 -8.76
CA PRO A 47 5.08 3.97 -8.40
C PRO A 47 3.71 4.27 -9.00
N GLN A 48 2.84 3.27 -8.92
CA GLN A 48 1.41 3.43 -9.11
C GLN A 48 0.76 3.72 -7.75
N VAL A 49 -0.10 4.73 -7.70
CA VAL A 49 -0.88 5.09 -6.51
C VAL A 49 -2.35 4.76 -6.77
N TYR A 50 -2.92 3.89 -5.95
CA TYR A 50 -4.31 3.51 -5.98
C TYR A 50 -5.04 4.19 -4.84
N ARG A 51 -6.11 4.90 -5.17
CA ARG A 51 -7.06 5.51 -4.23
C ARG A 51 -8.46 5.12 -4.65
N GLN A 52 -9.33 4.92 -3.66
CA GLN A 52 -10.71 4.56 -3.88
C GLN A 52 -11.60 5.73 -3.44
N PRO A 53 -12.56 6.20 -4.27
CA PRO A 53 -13.45 7.30 -3.89
C PRO A 53 -14.25 7.03 -2.61
N ASP A 54 -14.57 5.77 -2.35
CA ASP A 54 -15.30 5.29 -1.18
C ASP A 54 -14.40 5.08 0.06
N LEU A 55 -13.07 5.07 -0.11
CA LEU A 55 -12.08 4.94 0.98
C LEU A 55 -11.06 6.10 0.90
N PRO A 56 -11.47 7.34 1.24
CA PRO A 56 -10.63 8.53 1.09
C PRO A 56 -9.43 8.55 2.08
N ASP A 57 -9.51 7.75 3.13
CA ASP A 57 -8.48 7.62 4.16
C ASP A 57 -7.45 6.53 3.86
N ASP A 58 -7.57 5.87 2.71
CA ASP A 58 -6.68 4.79 2.27
C ASP A 58 -5.93 5.16 0.99
N ALA A 59 -4.66 4.80 0.94
CA ALA A 59 -3.85 4.84 -0.28
C ALA A 59 -2.95 3.61 -0.35
N ILE A 60 -2.90 2.98 -1.52
CA ILE A 60 -2.00 1.85 -1.79
C ILE A 60 -0.98 2.30 -2.84
N ILE A 61 0.30 2.21 -2.51
CA ILE A 61 1.41 2.57 -3.40
C ILE A 61 2.11 1.29 -3.83
N VAL A 62 2.23 1.07 -5.13
CA VAL A 62 2.80 -0.14 -5.72
C VAL A 62 3.96 0.20 -6.65
N TRP A 63 5.12 -0.42 -6.42
CA TRP A 63 6.23 -0.37 -7.36
C TRP A 63 6.24 -1.65 -8.20
N PRO A 64 6.12 -1.57 -9.53
CA PRO A 64 6.26 -2.73 -10.39
C PRO A 64 7.71 -3.23 -10.43
N ALA A 65 7.90 -4.53 -10.63
CA ALA A 65 9.21 -5.10 -10.93
C ALA A 65 9.69 -4.57 -12.29
N SER A 66 10.97 -4.21 -12.38
CA SER A 66 11.60 -3.89 -13.65
C SER A 66 11.77 -5.17 -14.49
N GLY A 67 11.19 -5.17 -15.70
CA GLY A 67 11.23 -6.28 -16.65
C GLY A 67 9.85 -6.67 -17.18
N ILE A 68 9.79 -7.12 -18.45
CA ILE A 68 8.58 -7.70 -19.05
C ILE A 68 8.31 -9.03 -18.32
N PRO A 69 7.16 -9.22 -17.64
CA PRO A 69 5.87 -8.62 -17.97
C PRO A 69 5.41 -7.56 -16.98
N VAL A 70 4.86 -6.49 -17.55
CA VAL A 70 3.99 -5.51 -16.89
C VAL A 70 2.95 -6.26 -16.05
N GLY A 71 2.92 -6.01 -14.74
CA GLY A 71 1.92 -6.59 -13.83
C GLY A 71 2.50 -7.19 -12.54
N ASN A 72 3.78 -7.52 -12.48
CA ASN A 72 4.37 -8.04 -11.25
C ASN A 72 4.73 -6.90 -10.29
N ALA A 73 3.93 -6.65 -9.27
CA ALA A 73 4.30 -5.75 -8.17
C ALA A 73 5.53 -6.28 -7.42
N ALA A 74 6.60 -5.49 -7.32
CA ALA A 74 7.82 -5.81 -6.56
C ALA A 74 7.71 -5.37 -5.10
N ALA A 75 7.03 -4.25 -4.86
CA ALA A 75 6.82 -3.72 -3.53
C ALA A 75 5.46 -3.03 -3.41
N ARG A 76 4.96 -2.95 -2.18
CA ARG A 76 3.69 -2.32 -1.81
C ARG A 76 3.86 -1.56 -0.51
N VAL A 77 3.19 -0.41 -0.40
CA VAL A 77 2.98 0.31 0.86
C VAL A 77 1.51 0.65 0.95
N ASP A 78 0.87 0.28 2.05
CA ASP A 78 -0.46 0.70 2.41
C ASP A 78 -0.36 1.82 3.43
N LEU A 79 -1.10 2.89 3.17
CA LEU A 79 -1.26 4.04 4.04
C LEU A 79 -2.71 4.13 4.45
N HIS A 80 -2.96 4.19 5.75
CA HIS A 80 -4.28 4.42 6.32
C HIS A 80 -4.23 5.61 7.27
N ARG A 81 -5.11 6.60 7.10
CA ARG A 81 -5.20 7.75 7.99
C ARG A 81 -5.91 7.33 9.28
N GLU A 82 -5.16 7.25 10.39
CA GLU A 82 -5.72 6.98 11.73
C GLU A 82 -6.34 8.25 12.33
N THR A 83 -5.70 9.40 12.10
CA THR A 83 -6.21 10.73 12.49
C THR A 83 -5.78 11.78 11.48
N ALA A 84 -6.30 13.01 11.57
CA ALA A 84 -5.87 14.12 10.73
C ALA A 84 -4.35 14.43 10.78
N ALA A 85 -3.62 13.88 11.75
CA ALA A 85 -2.18 14.08 11.93
C ALA A 85 -1.34 12.79 11.89
N THR A 86 -1.97 11.61 11.85
CA THR A 86 -1.26 10.32 11.97
C THR A 86 -1.67 9.35 10.88
N THR A 87 -0.71 8.53 10.46
CA THR A 87 -0.89 7.56 9.38
C THR A 87 -0.35 6.22 9.84
N ARG A 88 -1.17 5.17 9.73
CA ARG A 88 -0.70 3.80 9.81
C ARG A 88 -0.07 3.39 8.50
N ILE A 89 1.08 2.74 8.60
CA ILE A 89 1.86 2.27 7.47
C ILE A 89 1.99 0.76 7.59
N ARG A 90 1.64 0.05 6.51
CA ARG A 90 2.01 -1.35 6.31
C ARG A 90 2.83 -1.45 5.03
N SER A 91 4.03 -2.00 5.11
CA SER A 91 4.96 -1.98 3.98
C SER A 91 5.62 -3.31 3.70
N TRP A 92 5.72 -3.62 2.41
CA TRP A 92 6.58 -4.64 1.82
C TRP A 92 7.67 -4.00 0.94
N PHE A 93 7.90 -2.70 1.11
CA PHE A 93 8.98 -1.92 0.51
C PHE A 93 10.08 -1.69 1.55
N GLY A 94 11.33 -1.50 1.11
CA GLY A 94 12.51 -1.47 1.98
C GLY A 94 12.31 -0.59 3.23
N ALA A 95 12.39 -1.20 4.42
CA ALA A 95 11.99 -0.57 5.68
C ALA A 95 12.72 0.76 5.97
N LYS A 96 13.98 0.89 5.51
CA LYS A 96 14.74 2.13 5.64
C LYS A 96 14.07 3.29 4.90
N VAL A 97 13.70 3.11 3.64
CA VAL A 97 13.09 4.17 2.81
C VAL A 97 11.78 4.64 3.43
N VAL A 98 10.97 3.69 3.90
CA VAL A 98 9.71 3.99 4.58
C VAL A 98 9.94 4.78 5.86
N THR A 99 10.94 4.40 6.66
CA THR A 99 11.27 5.10 7.91
C THR A 99 11.86 6.49 7.67
N ASP A 100 12.63 6.69 6.60
CA ASP A 100 13.16 8.00 6.21
C ASP A 100 12.03 8.98 5.85
N CYS A 101 10.96 8.50 5.17
CA CYS A 101 9.79 9.30 4.84
C CYS A 101 8.79 9.48 5.99
N ALA A 102 8.67 8.46 6.83
CA ALA A 102 7.69 8.38 7.89
C ALA A 102 8.32 7.75 9.12
N PRO A 103 9.06 8.52 9.93
CA PRO A 103 9.65 8.00 11.15
C PRO A 103 8.57 7.43 12.08
N ARG A 104 8.93 6.40 12.84
CA ARG A 104 8.04 5.85 13.86
C ARG A 104 7.68 6.95 14.85
N GLY A 105 6.40 7.04 15.21
CA GLY A 105 5.98 7.93 16.30
C GLY A 105 6.76 7.57 17.58
N SER A 106 7.25 8.59 18.27
CA SER A 106 7.79 8.51 19.62
C SER A 106 6.70 8.20 20.63
#